data_AF-A0AAJ7WIJ8-F1
#
_entry.id   AF-A0AAJ7WIJ8-F1
#
_cell.length_a   1.000
_cell.length_b   1.000
_cell.length_c   1.000
_cell.angle_alpha   90.00
_cell.angle_beta   90.00
_cell.angle_gamma   90.00
#
_symmetry.space_group_name_H-M   'P 1'
#
loop_
_entity.id
_entity.type
_entity.pdbx_description
1 polymer ?
#
loop_
_entity_poly.entity_id
_entity_poly.type
_entity_poly.pdbx_seq_one_letter_code
_entity_poly.pdbx_strand_id
1 'polypeptide(L)'
;MAQLTPHLGVLSLLLGTNSRYGVRGDAHKLKFFRFMLVGSQPSLSVVISAGQAKDGDTKVRELAVFLREIEPEHIDNGILVISNNENREKISEFHIRDRIAEKTDRSVRIFTGVKFEQTKWIAGEQPSGNLTHCCELHVNNDVLARGCLRVQPRWMEELLPLIGGTALKDLVIPGTHQSGTFKHFTKFNYLNRYRDCQEEDVFTQLLYGIRFLDLRPGAVSRKSSPYDGYEYWIYHDRFYTQNALKPILQDIASFLEIYPKEVVIVAFHEFPKGFESDAAYQGLEKLVEEVLGGYSRSLALRIEEDHYSDRLHSFKIIN
;
A
#
# COMPACT_ATOMS: atom_id res chain seq x y z
N MET A 1 7.81 -22.51 -35.03
CA MET A 1 6.60 -22.64 -34.20
C MET A 1 7.01 -22.70 -32.75
N ALA A 2 6.85 -21.60 -32.02
CA ALA A 2 6.84 -21.57 -30.56
C ALA A 2 5.84 -20.47 -30.22
N GLN A 3 4.64 -20.86 -29.80
CA GLN A 3 3.61 -19.94 -29.33
C GLN A 3 4.05 -19.42 -27.96
N LEU A 4 4.42 -18.15 -27.90
CA LEU A 4 4.57 -17.42 -26.65
C LEU A 4 3.16 -17.10 -26.13
N THR A 5 2.76 -17.78 -25.06
CA THR A 5 1.57 -17.43 -24.27
C THR A 5 1.83 -16.13 -23.50
N PRO A 6 0.96 -15.11 -23.58
CA PRO A 6 1.12 -13.88 -22.83
C PRO A 6 0.49 -14.06 -21.44
N HIS A 7 1.27 -14.47 -20.45
CA HIS A 7 0.90 -14.27 -19.04
C HIS A 7 1.34 -12.86 -18.61
N LEU A 8 0.62 -11.84 -19.09
CA LEU A 8 0.73 -10.47 -18.56
C LEU A 8 -0.01 -10.41 -17.23
N GLY A 9 0.73 -10.51 -16.12
CA GLY A 9 0.21 -10.24 -14.78
C GLY A 9 -0.19 -8.77 -14.68
N VAL A 10 -1.49 -8.49 -14.59
CA VAL A 10 -2.00 -7.15 -14.33
C VAL A 10 -1.73 -6.79 -12.87
N LEU A 11 -0.81 -5.85 -12.64
CA LEU A 11 -0.59 -5.25 -11.33
C LEU A 11 -1.78 -4.33 -11.02
N SER A 12 -2.67 -4.75 -10.13
CA SER A 12 -3.76 -3.91 -9.64
C SER A 12 -3.27 -3.06 -8.49
N LEU A 13 -3.11 -1.77 -8.75
CA LEU A 13 -2.64 -0.78 -7.79
C LEU A 13 -3.63 0.38 -7.75
N LEU A 14 -4.48 0.46 -6.71
CA LEU A 14 -5.30 1.65 -6.47
C LEU A 14 -5.52 1.88 -4.98
N LEU A 15 -5.11 3.06 -4.55
CA LEU A 15 -5.31 3.63 -3.21
C LEU A 15 -6.71 4.23 -3.13
N GLY A 16 -7.47 3.86 -2.09
CA GLY A 16 -8.71 4.55 -1.74
C GLY A 16 -8.39 5.83 -0.97
N THR A 17 -8.47 7.00 -1.62
CA THR A 17 -8.40 8.28 -0.91
C THR A 17 -9.79 8.71 -0.46
N ASN A 18 -10.00 8.81 0.85
CA ASN A 18 -11.15 9.49 1.43
C ASN A 18 -10.72 10.91 1.83
N SER A 19 -10.70 11.84 0.87
CA SER A 19 -10.49 13.27 1.15
C SER A 19 -11.82 14.01 1.01
N ARG A 20 -12.40 14.41 2.15
CA ARG A 20 -13.45 15.44 2.21
C ARG A 20 -12.83 16.79 2.52
N TYR A 21 -11.94 17.33 1.68
CA TYR A 21 -11.67 18.77 1.70
C TYR A 21 -11.42 19.23 0.26
N GLY A 22 -12.34 20.08 -0.22
CA GLY A 22 -12.26 20.67 -1.54
C GLY A 22 -11.18 21.72 -1.61
N VAL A 23 -10.25 21.55 -2.56
CA VAL A 23 -9.43 22.63 -3.09
C VAL A 23 -9.57 22.58 -4.61
N ARG A 24 -10.13 23.65 -5.19
CA ARG A 24 -10.16 23.88 -6.64
C ARG A 24 -8.74 24.24 -7.09
N GLY A 25 -8.16 23.41 -7.94
CA GLY A 25 -6.93 23.70 -8.68
C GLY A 25 -7.11 23.30 -10.14
N ASP A 26 -6.72 24.18 -11.05
CA ASP A 26 -6.99 24.10 -12.49
C ASP A 26 -6.51 22.80 -13.15
N ALA A 27 -7.44 22.19 -13.89
CA ALA A 27 -7.21 20.95 -14.62
C ALA A 27 -6.34 21.19 -15.87
N HIS A 28 -5.03 21.12 -15.71
CA HIS A 28 -4.15 20.82 -16.84
C HIS A 28 -4.44 19.40 -17.32
N LYS A 29 -5.02 19.31 -18.52
CA LYS A 29 -5.36 18.06 -19.22
C LYS A 29 -4.14 17.14 -19.31
N LEU A 30 -4.05 16.16 -18.41
CA LEU A 30 -3.20 14.99 -18.61
C LEU A 30 -3.77 14.21 -19.81
N LYS A 31 -3.05 14.26 -20.94
CA LYS A 31 -3.26 13.37 -22.06
C LYS A 31 -2.83 11.97 -21.62
N PHE A 32 -3.78 11.16 -21.17
CA PHE A 32 -3.58 9.72 -21.03
C PHE A 32 -3.28 9.15 -22.41
N PHE A 33 -2.08 8.58 -22.59
CA PHE A 33 -1.79 7.73 -23.74
C PHE A 33 -2.68 6.49 -23.65
N ARG A 34 -3.74 6.48 -24.46
CA ARG A 34 -4.69 5.38 -24.60
C ARG A 34 -4.06 4.31 -25.50
N PHE A 35 -3.42 3.30 -24.90
CA PHE A 35 -3.30 2.02 -25.59
C PHE A 35 -4.69 1.38 -25.58
N MET A 36 -5.48 1.61 -26.64
CA MET A 36 -6.63 0.75 -26.92
C MET A 36 -6.10 -0.63 -27.32
N LEU A 37 -5.93 -1.51 -26.35
CA LEU A 37 -5.93 -2.94 -26.64
C LEU A 37 -7.37 -3.32 -26.97
N VAL A 38 -7.71 -3.24 -28.26
CA VAL A 38 -8.90 -3.88 -28.80
C VAL A 38 -8.70 -5.39 -28.59
N GLY A 39 -9.48 -6.00 -27.70
CA GLY A 39 -9.47 -7.45 -27.45
C GLY A 39 -8.82 -7.93 -26.14
N SER A 40 -8.80 -7.13 -25.08
CA SER A 40 -8.35 -7.59 -23.76
C SER A 40 -9.36 -8.56 -23.12
N GLN A 41 -8.87 -9.71 -22.64
CA GLN A 41 -9.69 -10.70 -21.92
C GLN A 41 -10.14 -10.15 -20.55
N PRO A 42 -11.32 -10.55 -20.06
CA PRO A 42 -11.77 -10.24 -18.71
C PRO A 42 -10.71 -10.62 -17.67
N SER A 43 -10.47 -9.74 -16.70
CA SER A 43 -9.54 -10.00 -15.61
C SER A 43 -10.17 -9.72 -14.25
N LEU A 44 -9.73 -10.49 -13.25
CA LEU A 44 -10.20 -10.41 -11.88
C LEU A 44 -9.02 -10.12 -10.95
N SER A 45 -9.18 -9.16 -10.05
CA SER A 45 -8.24 -8.93 -8.95
C SER A 45 -8.98 -8.84 -7.63
N VAL A 46 -8.44 -9.55 -6.64
CA VAL A 46 -8.94 -9.53 -5.26
C VAL A 46 -8.07 -8.57 -4.47
N VAL A 47 -8.68 -7.64 -3.76
CA VAL A 47 -7.98 -6.64 -2.96
C VAL A 47 -8.63 -6.51 -1.58
N ILE A 48 -7.91 -5.87 -0.67
CA ILE A 48 -8.42 -5.49 0.65
C ILE A 48 -8.93 -4.05 0.56
N SER A 49 -10.13 -3.80 1.05
CA SER A 49 -10.75 -2.47 1.09
C SER A 49 -11.33 -2.18 2.47
N ALA A 50 -11.54 -0.91 2.81
CA ALA A 50 -12.15 -0.47 4.07
C ALA A 50 -13.66 -0.82 4.24
N GLY A 51 -14.20 -1.71 3.39
CA GLY A 51 -15.60 -2.12 3.36
C GLY A 51 -16.64 -1.00 3.18
N GLN A 52 -17.92 -1.33 3.30
CA GLN A 52 -19.01 -0.34 3.32
C GLN A 52 -19.36 0.12 4.75
N ALA A 53 -19.54 1.43 4.93
CA ALA A 53 -19.87 2.07 6.22
C ALA A 53 -21.29 1.80 6.77
N LYS A 54 -22.00 0.77 6.29
CA LYS A 54 -23.45 0.61 6.47
C LYS A 54 -23.90 0.11 7.85
N ASP A 55 -23.06 -0.54 8.65
CA ASP A 55 -23.54 -1.32 9.80
C ASP A 55 -23.22 -0.72 11.19
N GLY A 56 -22.88 0.56 11.29
CA GLY A 56 -22.69 1.24 12.59
C GLY A 56 -21.46 0.79 13.41
N ASP A 57 -20.95 -0.41 13.13
CA ASP A 57 -19.70 -0.98 13.63
C ASP A 57 -18.68 -0.98 12.50
N THR A 58 -18.06 0.19 12.28
CA THR A 58 -16.71 0.41 11.71
C THR A 58 -16.04 -0.80 11.05
N LYS A 59 -16.55 -1.25 9.89
CA LYS A 59 -15.97 -2.39 9.18
C LYS A 59 -14.52 -2.09 8.86
N VAL A 60 -13.65 -2.96 9.35
CA VAL A 60 -12.22 -2.70 9.41
C VAL A 60 -11.60 -3.02 8.06
N ARG A 61 -11.90 -4.21 7.52
CA ARG A 61 -11.37 -4.71 6.25
C ARG A 61 -12.32 -5.71 5.60
N GLU A 62 -12.53 -5.55 4.32
CA GLU A 62 -13.38 -6.40 3.49
C GLU A 62 -12.65 -6.73 2.20
N LEU A 63 -12.81 -7.97 1.72
CA LEU A 63 -12.37 -8.32 0.38
C LEU A 63 -13.24 -7.59 -0.64
N ALA A 64 -12.60 -6.94 -1.58
CA ALA A 64 -13.24 -6.38 -2.76
C ALA A 64 -12.70 -7.06 -4.01
N VAL A 65 -13.53 -7.15 -5.04
CA VAL A 65 -13.14 -7.67 -6.34
C VAL A 65 -13.22 -6.55 -7.37
N PHE A 66 -12.14 -6.40 -8.13
CA PHE A 66 -12.09 -5.57 -9.32
C PHE A 66 -12.14 -6.46 -10.55
N LEU A 67 -13.17 -6.26 -11.37
CA LEU A 67 -13.29 -6.87 -12.68
C LEU A 67 -13.00 -5.81 -13.73
N ARG A 68 -12.19 -6.15 -14.73
CA ARG A 68 -11.88 -5.29 -15.88
C ARG A 68 -12.15 -6.02 -17.17
N GLU A 69 -12.38 -5.25 -18.22
CA GLU A 69 -12.64 -5.75 -19.57
C GLU A 69 -13.87 -6.66 -19.59
N ILE A 70 -14.90 -6.28 -18.84
CA ILE A 70 -16.17 -6.99 -18.79
C ILE A 70 -17.23 -6.28 -19.64
N GLU A 71 -18.09 -7.07 -20.27
CA GLU A 71 -19.22 -6.63 -21.08
C GLU A 71 -20.52 -6.63 -20.25
N PRO A 72 -21.58 -5.92 -20.68
CA PRO A 72 -22.86 -5.88 -19.98
C PRO A 72 -23.45 -7.26 -19.66
N GLU A 73 -23.32 -8.22 -20.59
CA GLU A 73 -23.80 -9.59 -20.40
C GLU A 73 -23.10 -10.32 -19.23
N HIS A 74 -21.82 -10.03 -18.99
CA HIS A 74 -21.09 -10.57 -17.84
C HIS A 74 -21.62 -10.01 -16.53
N ILE A 75 -22.13 -8.77 -16.53
CA ILE A 75 -22.73 -8.15 -15.35
C ILE A 75 -24.09 -8.78 -15.05
N ASP A 76 -24.90 -8.98 -16.09
CA ASP A 76 -26.27 -9.46 -15.93
C ASP A 76 -26.33 -10.93 -15.48
N ASN A 77 -25.40 -11.76 -16.00
CA ASN A 77 -25.38 -13.21 -15.76
C ASN A 77 -24.23 -13.67 -14.87
N GLY A 78 -23.32 -12.78 -14.47
CA GLY A 78 -22.12 -13.13 -13.72
C GLY A 78 -22.40 -13.52 -12.28
N ILE A 79 -21.86 -14.67 -11.88
CA ILE A 79 -21.83 -15.15 -10.49
C ILE A 79 -20.39 -15.10 -10.01
N LEU A 80 -20.15 -14.41 -8.89
CA LEU A 80 -18.86 -14.42 -8.22
C LEU A 80 -18.85 -15.49 -7.14
N VAL A 81 -17.92 -16.42 -7.25
CA VAL A 81 -17.65 -17.45 -6.25
C VAL A 81 -16.38 -17.09 -5.52
N ILE A 82 -16.41 -17.16 -4.19
CA ILE A 82 -15.26 -16.91 -3.31
C ILE A 82 -14.95 -18.20 -2.57
N SER A 83 -13.70 -18.62 -2.60
CA SER A 83 -13.23 -19.84 -1.98
C SER A 83 -11.95 -19.62 -1.18
N ASN A 84 -11.72 -20.52 -0.23
CA ASN A 84 -10.45 -20.59 0.48
C ASN A 84 -9.39 -21.20 -0.46
N ASN A 85 -8.23 -20.55 -0.57
CA ASN A 85 -7.14 -20.96 -1.46
C ASN A 85 -6.53 -22.33 -1.10
N GLU A 86 -6.51 -22.70 0.19
CA GLU A 86 -5.85 -23.92 0.68
C GLU A 86 -6.70 -25.17 0.43
N ASN A 87 -7.97 -25.14 0.82
CA ASN A 87 -8.86 -26.32 0.76
C ASN A 87 -9.92 -26.22 -0.34
N ARG A 88 -9.99 -25.10 -1.08
CA ARG A 88 -10.99 -24.80 -2.13
C ARG A 88 -12.44 -24.79 -1.64
N GLU A 89 -12.67 -24.69 -0.33
CA GLU A 89 -14.00 -24.59 0.26
C GLU A 89 -14.66 -23.27 -0.14
N LYS A 90 -15.94 -23.33 -0.54
CA LYS A 90 -16.71 -22.16 -0.94
C LYS A 90 -17.12 -21.35 0.29
N ILE A 91 -16.67 -20.09 0.35
CA ILE A 91 -16.97 -19.13 1.41
C ILE A 91 -18.24 -18.35 1.09
N SER A 92 -18.39 -17.89 -0.16
CA SER A 92 -19.52 -17.08 -0.58
C SER A 92 -19.80 -17.21 -2.08
N GLU A 93 -21.03 -16.96 -2.47
CA GLU A 93 -21.49 -16.96 -3.86
C GLU A 93 -22.65 -15.97 -4.02
N PHE A 94 -22.58 -15.13 -5.06
CA PHE A 94 -23.64 -14.16 -5.35
C PHE A 94 -23.56 -13.63 -6.79
N HIS A 95 -24.67 -13.11 -7.30
CA HIS A 95 -24.70 -12.40 -8.58
C HIS A 95 -23.99 -11.05 -8.46
N ILE A 96 -23.09 -10.75 -9.41
CA ILE A 96 -22.24 -9.56 -9.28
C ILE A 96 -23.02 -8.25 -9.33
N ARG A 97 -24.10 -8.20 -10.11
CA ARG A 97 -24.97 -7.01 -10.25
C ARG A 97 -25.56 -6.53 -8.93
N ASP A 98 -25.72 -7.42 -7.96
CA ASP A 98 -26.36 -7.09 -6.67
C ASP A 98 -25.40 -6.37 -5.71
N ARG A 99 -24.09 -6.39 -5.99
CA ARG A 99 -23.04 -5.89 -5.07
C ARG A 99 -22.03 -4.96 -5.72
N ILE A 100 -22.36 -4.38 -6.88
CA ILE A 100 -21.54 -3.37 -7.54
C ILE A 100 -21.48 -2.12 -6.66
N ALA A 101 -20.26 -1.75 -6.28
CA ALA A 101 -19.98 -0.53 -5.54
C ALA A 101 -19.68 0.64 -6.47
N GLU A 102 -18.93 0.38 -7.53
CA GLU A 102 -18.53 1.35 -8.55
C GLU A 102 -18.53 0.66 -9.91
N LYS A 103 -18.90 1.39 -10.96
CA LYS A 103 -18.95 0.91 -12.34
C LYS A 103 -18.41 1.97 -13.29
N THR A 104 -17.61 1.52 -14.25
CA THR A 104 -17.24 2.27 -15.46
C THR A 104 -17.74 1.50 -16.68
N ASP A 105 -17.40 1.98 -17.88
CA ASP A 105 -17.79 1.34 -19.15
C ASP A 105 -17.36 -0.13 -19.25
N ARG A 106 -16.16 -0.47 -18.73
CA ARG A 106 -15.59 -1.84 -18.86
C ARG A 106 -15.07 -2.42 -17.55
N SER A 107 -15.34 -1.79 -16.41
CA SER A 107 -14.87 -2.29 -15.12
C SER A 107 -15.88 -2.07 -14.00
N VAL A 108 -15.87 -2.98 -13.03
CA VAL A 108 -16.66 -2.86 -11.81
C VAL A 108 -15.80 -3.16 -10.59
N ARG A 109 -16.10 -2.46 -9.49
CA ARG A 109 -15.65 -2.80 -8.16
C ARG A 109 -16.80 -3.38 -7.37
N ILE A 110 -16.59 -4.51 -6.73
CA ILE A 110 -17.60 -5.28 -6.00
C ILE A 110 -17.14 -5.44 -4.55
N PHE A 111 -18.05 -5.18 -3.62
CA PHE A 111 -17.85 -5.49 -2.20
C PHE A 111 -18.40 -6.89 -1.91
N THR A 112 -17.55 -7.78 -1.39
CA THR A 112 -17.90 -9.19 -1.25
C THR A 112 -18.69 -9.52 0.01
N GLY A 113 -18.66 -8.64 1.01
CA GLY A 113 -19.12 -8.88 2.38
C GLY A 113 -18.19 -9.78 3.20
N VAL A 114 -17.14 -10.36 2.60
CA VAL A 114 -16.19 -11.23 3.28
C VAL A 114 -15.18 -10.37 4.03
N LYS A 115 -15.17 -10.48 5.36
CA LYS A 115 -14.18 -9.79 6.21
C LYS A 115 -12.80 -10.40 6.01
N PHE A 116 -11.78 -9.56 6.03
CA PHE A 116 -10.39 -10.00 5.98
C PHE A 116 -9.70 -9.58 7.28
N GLU A 117 -9.21 -10.57 8.03
CA GLU A 117 -8.55 -10.32 9.30
C GLU A 117 -7.23 -9.58 9.12
N GLN A 118 -6.79 -8.93 10.19
CA GLN A 118 -5.49 -8.28 10.18
C GLN A 118 -4.37 -9.29 9.97
N THR A 119 -3.40 -8.93 9.14
CA THR A 119 -2.18 -9.72 8.98
C THR A 119 -1.05 -9.09 9.74
N LYS A 120 -0.23 -9.93 10.37
CA LYS A 120 1.02 -9.48 10.98
C LYS A 120 2.07 -10.49 10.65
N TRP A 121 3.04 -10.09 9.84
CA TRP A 121 4.14 -10.95 9.47
C TRP A 121 5.44 -10.36 9.97
N ILE A 122 6.38 -11.24 10.28
CA ILE A 122 7.74 -10.89 10.64
C ILE A 122 8.70 -11.50 9.62
N ALA A 123 9.89 -10.93 9.53
CA ALA A 123 10.96 -11.47 8.71
C ALA A 123 11.24 -12.95 9.06
N GLY A 124 11.21 -13.81 8.04
CA GLY A 124 11.39 -15.26 8.18
C GLY A 124 10.08 -16.07 8.21
N GLU A 125 8.95 -15.44 8.50
CA GLU A 125 7.63 -16.09 8.60
C GLU A 125 6.59 -15.49 7.62
N GLN A 126 7.04 -14.72 6.63
CA GLN A 126 6.16 -14.09 5.66
C GLN A 126 5.58 -15.09 4.63
N PRO A 127 4.35 -14.87 4.14
CA PRO A 127 3.75 -15.71 3.12
C PRO A 127 4.47 -15.56 1.78
N SER A 128 4.44 -16.61 0.97
CA SER A 128 4.87 -16.56 -0.43
C SER A 128 3.66 -16.73 -1.36
N GLY A 129 3.32 -15.68 -2.12
CA GLY A 129 2.28 -15.73 -3.13
C GLY A 129 0.85 -15.52 -2.61
N ASN A 130 -0.05 -16.46 -2.95
CA ASN A 130 -1.47 -16.34 -2.65
C ASN A 130 -1.74 -16.44 -1.14
N LEU A 131 -2.57 -15.52 -0.65
CA LEU A 131 -3.17 -15.57 0.67
C LEU A 131 -4.39 -16.50 0.65
N THR A 132 -5.22 -16.41 1.69
CA THR A 132 -6.28 -17.37 1.98
C THR A 132 -7.48 -17.33 1.05
N HIS A 133 -7.66 -16.33 0.18
CA HIS A 133 -8.91 -16.13 -0.57
C HIS A 133 -8.69 -16.04 -2.09
N CYS A 134 -9.46 -16.84 -2.82
CA CYS A 134 -9.55 -16.81 -4.28
C CYS A 134 -10.99 -16.50 -4.72
N CYS A 135 -11.12 -15.83 -5.85
CA CYS A 135 -12.39 -15.48 -6.45
C CYS A 135 -12.42 -15.92 -7.92
N GLU A 136 -13.57 -16.43 -8.35
CA GLU A 136 -13.86 -16.81 -9.72
C GLU A 136 -15.14 -16.14 -10.19
N LEU A 137 -15.10 -15.53 -11.37
CA LEU A 137 -16.28 -15.05 -12.08
C LEU A 137 -16.76 -16.15 -13.02
N HIS A 138 -17.97 -16.63 -12.77
CA HIS A 138 -18.65 -17.63 -13.58
C HIS A 138 -19.72 -16.94 -14.45
N VAL A 139 -19.74 -17.25 -15.74
CA VAL A 139 -20.77 -16.79 -16.69
C VAL A 139 -21.18 -18.00 -17.54
N ASN A 140 -22.48 -18.32 -17.59
CA ASN A 140 -23.00 -19.47 -18.35
C ASN A 140 -22.30 -20.80 -18.03
N ASN A 141 -21.96 -21.05 -16.76
CA ASN A 141 -21.19 -22.20 -16.24
C ASN A 141 -19.69 -22.24 -16.63
N ASP A 142 -19.17 -21.24 -17.32
CA ASP A 142 -17.74 -21.12 -17.62
C ASP A 142 -17.05 -20.15 -16.66
N VAL A 143 -15.83 -20.48 -16.24
CA VAL A 143 -14.97 -19.58 -15.47
C VAL A 143 -14.38 -18.54 -16.42
N LEU A 144 -14.94 -17.34 -16.39
CA LEU A 144 -14.53 -16.23 -17.24
C LEU A 144 -13.24 -15.57 -16.76
N ALA A 145 -13.10 -15.40 -15.45
CA ALA A 145 -11.91 -14.81 -14.85
C ALA A 145 -11.70 -15.36 -13.43
N ARG A 146 -10.44 -15.43 -13.01
CA ARG A 146 -10.07 -15.88 -11.65
C ARG A 146 -8.92 -15.04 -11.12
N GLY A 147 -8.86 -14.90 -9.80
CA GLY A 147 -7.78 -14.21 -9.12
C GLY A 147 -7.79 -14.51 -7.63
N CYS A 148 -6.64 -14.48 -7.00
CA CYS A 148 -6.52 -14.65 -5.55
C CYS A 148 -5.93 -13.40 -4.92
N LEU A 149 -6.31 -13.15 -3.67
CA LEU A 149 -5.60 -12.17 -2.85
C LEU A 149 -4.18 -12.69 -2.65
N ARG A 150 -3.17 -11.85 -2.86
CA ARG A 150 -1.77 -12.25 -2.79
C ARG A 150 -0.90 -11.10 -2.28
N VAL A 151 0.20 -11.44 -1.63
CA VAL A 151 1.28 -10.46 -1.38
C VAL A 151 2.02 -10.15 -2.68
N GLN A 152 2.66 -8.98 -2.75
CA GLN A 152 3.46 -8.49 -3.89
C GLN A 152 4.85 -8.03 -3.46
N PRO A 153 5.64 -8.86 -2.76
CA PRO A 153 6.92 -8.40 -2.23
C PRO A 153 7.97 -8.17 -3.31
N ARG A 154 7.81 -8.72 -4.53
CA ARG A 154 8.83 -8.70 -5.59
C ARG A 154 8.36 -8.05 -6.89
N TRP A 155 7.37 -7.15 -6.83
CA TRP A 155 6.76 -6.65 -8.07
C TRP A 155 7.73 -5.81 -8.90
N MET A 156 8.69 -5.11 -8.29
CA MET A 156 9.69 -4.35 -9.05
C MET A 156 10.70 -5.28 -9.71
N GLU A 157 11.16 -6.32 -9.00
CA GLU A 157 12.02 -7.38 -9.54
C GLU A 157 11.33 -8.11 -10.71
N GLU A 158 10.09 -8.54 -10.52
CA GLU A 158 9.32 -9.28 -11.53
C GLU A 158 9.06 -8.44 -12.79
N LEU A 159 8.85 -7.13 -12.63
CA LEU A 159 8.63 -6.20 -13.73
C LEU A 159 9.92 -5.55 -14.26
N LEU A 160 11.09 -5.88 -13.71
CA LEU A 160 12.36 -5.25 -14.07
C LEU A 160 12.65 -5.25 -15.58
N PRO A 161 12.36 -6.29 -16.38
CA PRO A 161 12.52 -6.26 -17.84
C PRO A 161 11.69 -5.19 -18.55
N LEU A 162 10.59 -4.74 -17.93
CA LEU A 162 9.67 -3.73 -18.46
C LEU A 162 9.94 -2.34 -17.89
N ILE A 163 10.28 -2.24 -16.61
CA ILE A 163 10.40 -0.94 -15.90
C ILE A 163 11.85 -0.51 -15.64
N GLY A 164 12.84 -1.38 -15.86
CA GLY A 164 14.24 -1.13 -15.46
C GLY A 164 14.90 0.06 -16.16
N GLY A 165 14.40 0.48 -17.32
CA GLY A 165 14.84 1.68 -18.04
C GLY A 165 14.02 2.94 -17.76
N THR A 166 12.99 2.84 -16.92
CA THR A 166 12.03 3.93 -16.66
C THR A 166 12.45 4.72 -15.43
N ALA A 167 12.42 6.06 -15.50
CA ALA A 167 12.71 6.89 -14.34
C ALA A 167 11.62 6.74 -13.28
N LEU A 168 11.97 6.83 -11.99
CA LEU A 168 11.01 6.65 -10.88
C LEU A 168 9.80 7.58 -10.98
N LYS A 169 9.98 8.82 -11.45
CA LYS A 169 8.92 9.81 -11.64
C LYS A 169 7.89 9.42 -12.72
N ASP A 170 8.25 8.51 -13.61
CA ASP A 170 7.40 8.02 -14.70
C ASP A 170 6.73 6.69 -14.33
N LEU A 171 6.95 6.17 -13.11
CA LEU A 171 6.31 4.98 -12.57
C LEU A 171 5.10 5.34 -11.70
N VAL A 172 4.08 4.49 -11.74
CA VAL A 172 3.00 4.48 -10.74
C VAL A 172 3.47 3.64 -9.56
N ILE A 173 3.81 4.30 -8.46
CA ILE A 173 4.34 3.66 -7.25
C ILE A 173 3.30 3.75 -6.12
N PRO A 174 2.88 2.63 -5.50
CA PRO A 174 2.03 2.66 -4.32
C PRO A 174 2.74 3.31 -3.13
N GLY A 175 2.02 4.21 -2.46
CA GLY A 175 2.45 4.79 -1.20
C GLY A 175 1.38 4.77 -0.13
N THR A 176 1.80 4.83 1.13
CA THR A 176 0.89 5.02 2.27
C THR A 176 1.13 6.37 2.93
N HIS A 177 0.04 7.08 3.24
CA HIS A 177 0.09 8.32 4.00
C HIS A 177 0.29 8.01 5.48
N GLN A 178 1.21 8.73 6.14
CA GLN A 178 1.55 8.52 7.54
C GLN A 178 1.78 7.03 7.88
N SER A 179 2.63 6.35 7.12
CA SER A 179 2.85 4.90 7.12
C SER A 179 3.13 4.32 8.50
N GLY A 180 3.79 5.09 9.38
CA GLY A 180 4.12 4.67 10.75
C GLY A 180 2.99 4.82 11.77
N THR A 181 1.80 5.30 11.37
CA THR A 181 0.65 5.52 12.27
C THR A 181 -0.28 4.32 12.30
N PHE A 182 0.30 3.13 12.41
CA PHE A 182 -0.44 1.88 12.44
C PHE A 182 -0.94 1.52 13.84
N LYS A 183 -2.18 1.00 13.91
CA LYS A 183 -2.73 0.38 15.10
C LYS A 183 -3.87 -0.56 14.73
N HIS A 184 -3.90 -1.73 15.37
CA HIS A 184 -5.03 -2.65 15.23
C HIS A 184 -6.35 -1.99 15.67
N PHE A 185 -7.32 -1.94 14.76
CA PHE A 185 -8.65 -1.52 15.12
C PHE A 185 -9.35 -2.60 15.94
N THR A 186 -9.55 -2.31 17.23
CA THR A 186 -10.32 -3.19 18.13
C THR A 186 -11.76 -2.73 18.30
N LYS A 187 -11.97 -1.41 18.35
CA LYS A 187 -13.28 -0.77 18.53
C LYS A 187 -13.20 0.70 18.16
N PHE A 188 -14.35 1.29 17.86
CA PHE A 188 -14.44 2.72 17.57
C PHE A 188 -13.91 3.55 18.74
N ASN A 189 -12.97 4.44 18.42
CA ASN A 189 -12.40 5.41 19.34
C ASN A 189 -12.09 6.68 18.54
N TYR A 190 -12.61 7.82 18.97
CA TYR A 190 -12.45 9.11 18.26
C TYR A 190 -10.99 9.50 18.06
N LEU A 191 -10.14 9.26 19.07
CA LEU A 191 -8.71 9.56 18.98
C LEU A 191 -8.02 8.64 17.97
N ASN A 192 -8.27 7.33 18.03
CA ASN A 192 -7.69 6.39 17.06
C ASN A 192 -8.15 6.72 15.63
N ARG A 193 -9.45 7.03 15.43
CA ARG A 193 -9.98 7.40 14.10
C ARG A 193 -9.30 8.62 13.49
N TYR A 194 -8.88 9.57 14.32
CA TYR A 194 -8.19 10.78 13.86
C TYR A 194 -6.69 10.54 13.67
N ARG A 195 -6.06 9.75 14.54
CA ARG A 195 -4.60 9.60 14.63
C ARG A 195 -4.06 8.46 13.76
N ASP A 196 -4.76 7.33 13.71
CA ASP A 196 -4.25 6.08 13.12
C ASP A 196 -4.70 6.02 11.65
N CYS A 197 -3.75 6.10 10.71
CA CYS A 197 -4.04 6.05 9.27
C CYS A 197 -3.87 4.66 8.68
N GLN A 198 -3.18 3.77 9.38
CA GLN A 198 -2.87 2.42 8.93
C GLN A 198 -3.29 1.41 9.99
N GLU A 199 -3.50 0.17 9.57
CA GLU A 199 -3.62 -0.96 10.51
C GLU A 199 -2.37 -1.82 10.52
N GLU A 200 -1.78 -2.01 9.34
CA GLU A 200 -0.61 -2.85 9.14
C GLU A 200 0.68 -2.15 9.52
N ASP A 201 1.58 -2.89 10.16
CA ASP A 201 2.95 -2.46 10.36
C ASP A 201 3.68 -2.28 9.01
N VAL A 202 4.84 -1.62 9.06
CA VAL A 202 5.55 -1.22 7.84
C VAL A 202 6.06 -2.43 7.06
N PHE A 203 6.52 -3.49 7.74
CA PHE A 203 6.91 -4.72 7.06
C PHE A 203 5.73 -5.32 6.27
N THR A 204 4.55 -5.43 6.89
CA THR A 204 3.34 -5.95 6.25
C THR A 204 2.87 -5.05 5.09
N GLN A 205 2.95 -3.72 5.21
CA GLN A 205 2.69 -2.79 4.10
C GLN A 205 3.60 -3.08 2.89
N LEU A 206 4.90 -3.29 3.13
CA LEU A 206 5.87 -3.59 2.06
C LEU A 206 5.58 -4.94 1.39
N LEU A 207 5.18 -5.95 2.14
CA LEU A 207 4.75 -7.24 1.60
C LEU A 207 3.50 -7.13 0.70
N TYR A 208 2.58 -6.21 1.02
CA TYR A 208 1.44 -5.91 0.15
C TYR A 208 1.80 -5.14 -1.13
N GLY A 209 3.06 -4.69 -1.26
CA GLY A 209 3.60 -4.05 -2.46
C GLY A 209 3.82 -2.55 -2.33
N ILE A 210 3.57 -1.94 -1.16
CA ILE A 210 3.87 -0.52 -0.91
C ILE A 210 5.37 -0.26 -1.10
N ARG A 211 5.73 0.84 -1.78
CA ARG A 211 7.13 1.24 -2.02
C ARG A 211 7.40 2.71 -1.70
N PHE A 212 6.39 3.49 -1.32
CA PHE A 212 6.55 4.85 -0.82
C PHE A 212 5.99 4.97 0.60
N LEU A 213 6.82 5.38 1.55
CA LEU A 213 6.47 5.50 2.97
C LEU A 213 6.59 6.95 3.44
N ASP A 214 5.50 7.51 3.97
CA ASP A 214 5.46 8.83 4.62
C ASP A 214 5.64 8.65 6.14
N LEU A 215 6.84 8.95 6.66
CA LEU A 215 7.16 8.87 8.08
C LEU A 215 7.26 10.27 8.70
N ARG A 216 6.58 10.47 9.83
CA ARG A 216 6.56 11.76 10.53
C ARG A 216 7.12 11.60 11.94
N PRO A 217 8.46 11.69 12.10
CA PRO A 217 9.09 11.49 13.39
C PRO A 217 8.96 12.74 14.26
N GLY A 218 8.84 12.51 15.57
CA GLY A 218 9.10 13.51 16.61
C GLY A 218 10.31 13.08 17.43
N ALA A 219 11.17 14.05 17.77
CA ALA A 219 12.31 13.86 18.65
C ALA A 219 11.87 14.02 20.13
N VAL A 220 12.31 13.12 20.99
CA VAL A 220 12.01 13.15 22.43
C VAL A 220 13.32 13.13 23.18
N SER A 221 13.60 14.17 23.97
CA SER A 221 14.88 14.27 24.69
C SER A 221 15.04 13.10 25.67
N ARG A 222 16.15 12.40 25.51
CA ARG A 222 16.60 11.28 26.32
C ARG A 222 18.13 11.34 26.37
N LYS A 223 18.67 11.97 27.41
CA LYS A 223 20.14 12.18 27.57
C LYS A 223 21.00 10.92 27.41
N SER A 224 20.46 9.74 27.70
CA SER A 224 21.16 8.46 27.55
C SER A 224 21.14 7.90 26.13
N SER A 225 20.43 8.53 25.20
CA SER A 225 20.31 8.05 23.83
C SER A 225 21.61 8.24 23.06
N PRO A 226 22.06 7.24 22.29
CA PRO A 226 23.24 7.38 21.42
C PRO A 226 22.99 8.31 20.23
N TYR A 227 21.73 8.70 19.98
CA TYR A 227 21.32 9.57 18.88
C TYR A 227 21.26 11.02 19.34
N ASP A 228 22.41 11.54 19.78
CA ASP A 228 22.57 12.93 20.24
C ASP A 228 21.60 13.34 21.36
N GLY A 229 21.25 12.38 22.23
CA GLY A 229 20.36 12.61 23.35
C GLY A 229 18.88 12.64 22.98
N TYR A 230 18.46 12.03 21.87
CA TYR A 230 17.05 11.94 21.45
C TYR A 230 16.59 10.51 21.13
N GLU A 231 15.33 10.20 21.42
CA GLU A 231 14.60 9.05 20.89
C GLU A 231 13.58 9.52 19.85
N TYR A 232 13.32 8.71 18.82
CA TYR A 232 12.45 9.08 17.72
C TYR A 232 11.20 8.21 17.68
N TRP A 233 10.06 8.87 17.57
CA TRP A 233 8.74 8.23 17.61
C TRP A 233 7.84 8.81 16.53
N ILE A 234 6.85 8.04 16.07
CA ILE A 234 5.89 8.51 15.07
C ILE A 234 4.80 9.38 15.71
N TYR A 235 4.41 10.42 14.98
CA TYR A 235 3.33 11.33 15.32
C TYR A 235 2.35 11.51 14.14
N HIS A 236 1.09 11.77 14.46
CA HIS A 236 0.11 12.37 13.55
C HIS A 236 -0.20 13.78 14.08
N ASP A 237 0.27 14.82 13.40
CA ASP A 237 0.28 16.19 13.96
C ASP A 237 0.90 16.19 15.38
N ARG A 238 0.19 16.70 16.38
CA ARG A 238 0.59 16.70 17.79
C ARG A 238 0.40 15.38 18.54
N PHE A 239 -0.16 14.35 17.88
CA PHE A 239 -0.58 13.12 18.54
C PHE A 239 0.49 12.02 18.45
N TYR A 240 0.99 11.61 19.60
CA TYR A 240 1.92 10.50 19.73
C TYR A 240 1.22 9.15 19.45
N THR A 241 1.79 8.33 18.57
CA THR A 241 1.20 7.04 18.17
C THR A 241 1.66 5.85 18.99
N GLN A 242 2.73 6.00 19.79
CA GLN A 242 3.44 4.91 20.49
C GLN A 242 4.28 4.00 19.59
N ASN A 243 4.38 4.30 18.29
CA ASN A 243 5.24 3.56 17.39
C ASN A 243 6.63 4.20 17.37
N ALA A 244 7.64 3.45 17.80
CA ALA A 244 9.04 3.90 17.74
C ALA A 244 9.54 3.88 16.29
N LEU A 245 10.37 4.85 15.91
CA LEU A 245 10.91 4.92 14.55
C LEU A 245 11.93 3.80 14.29
N LYS A 246 12.78 3.46 15.25
CA LYS A 246 13.85 2.46 15.04
C LYS A 246 13.31 1.09 14.57
N PRO A 247 12.30 0.48 15.21
CA PRO A 247 11.68 -0.76 14.71
C PRO A 247 11.11 -0.63 13.29
N ILE A 248 10.51 0.52 12.95
CA ILE A 248 10.01 0.77 11.58
C ILE A 248 11.15 0.79 10.56
N LEU A 249 12.28 1.41 10.88
CA LEU A 249 13.45 1.37 10.00
C LEU A 249 14.01 -0.06 9.89
N GLN A 250 13.96 -0.85 10.96
CA GLN A 250 14.37 -2.25 10.96
C GLN A 250 13.44 -3.14 10.11
N ASP A 251 12.13 -2.86 10.08
CA ASP A 251 11.20 -3.50 9.16
C ASP A 251 11.61 -3.26 7.70
N ILE A 252 11.96 -2.02 7.35
CA ILE A 252 12.43 -1.65 6.01
C ILE A 252 13.74 -2.37 5.68
N ALA A 253 14.70 -2.37 6.61
CA ALA A 253 15.99 -3.06 6.44
C ALA A 253 15.79 -4.56 6.20
N SER A 254 14.95 -5.20 7.02
CA SER A 254 14.65 -6.64 6.90
C SER A 254 13.97 -6.96 5.57
N PHE A 255 13.07 -6.09 5.09
CA PHE A 255 12.44 -6.27 3.79
C PHE A 255 13.46 -6.20 2.65
N LEU A 256 14.36 -5.21 2.66
CA LEU A 256 15.39 -5.06 1.63
C LEU A 256 16.44 -6.17 1.68
N GLU A 257 16.75 -6.70 2.87
CA GLU A 257 17.60 -7.89 3.03
C GLU A 257 16.99 -9.13 2.34
N ILE A 258 15.68 -9.33 2.51
CA ILE A 258 14.95 -10.46 1.92
C ILE A 258 14.72 -10.25 0.41
N TYR A 259 14.49 -9.01 -0.03
CA TYR A 259 14.13 -8.65 -1.40
C TYR A 259 15.06 -7.58 -2.00
N PRO A 260 16.35 -7.89 -2.27
CA PRO A 260 17.41 -6.92 -2.59
C PRO A 260 17.32 -6.27 -3.98
N LYS A 261 16.26 -6.53 -4.74
CA LYS A 261 15.98 -5.89 -6.04
C LYS A 261 14.80 -4.92 -5.98
N GLU A 262 14.18 -4.80 -4.83
CA GLU A 262 13.12 -3.83 -4.60
C GLU A 262 13.71 -2.49 -4.18
N VAL A 263 12.96 -1.42 -4.41
CA VAL A 263 13.37 -0.06 -4.02
C VAL A 263 12.31 0.54 -3.12
N VAL A 264 12.69 0.99 -1.92
CA VAL A 264 11.78 1.65 -0.98
C VAL A 264 12.12 3.13 -0.90
N ILE A 265 11.13 3.97 -1.15
CA ILE A 265 11.22 5.43 -1.01
C ILE A 265 10.70 5.79 0.37
N VAL A 266 11.56 6.38 1.20
CA VAL A 266 11.20 6.84 2.54
C VAL A 266 11.24 8.36 2.55
N ALA A 267 10.09 8.97 2.81
CA ALA A 267 9.95 10.41 3.01
C ALA A 267 9.82 10.70 4.50
N PHE A 268 10.71 11.53 5.04
CA PHE A 268 10.52 12.13 6.36
C PHE A 268 9.88 13.50 6.21
N HIS A 269 8.76 13.71 6.89
CA HIS A 269 7.91 14.88 6.69
C HIS A 269 7.40 15.47 8.00
N GLU A 270 7.09 16.79 7.96
CA GLU A 270 6.49 17.64 8.99
C GLU A 270 7.24 17.84 10.29
N PHE A 271 8.05 16.89 10.75
CA PHE A 271 8.85 16.97 11.98
C PHE A 271 8.07 17.58 13.17
N PRO A 272 6.88 17.02 13.53
CA PRO A 272 5.88 17.73 14.33
C PRO A 272 6.26 18.05 15.78
N LYS A 273 7.37 17.51 16.29
CA LYS A 273 7.79 17.71 17.69
C LYS A 273 9.28 17.48 17.89
N GLY A 274 9.93 18.34 18.69
CA GLY A 274 11.25 18.05 19.26
C GLY A 274 12.44 18.32 18.34
N PHE A 275 12.20 18.93 17.18
CA PHE A 275 13.22 19.30 16.20
C PHE A 275 13.60 20.78 16.31
N GLU A 276 13.80 21.28 17.54
CA GLU A 276 14.19 22.66 17.80
C GLU A 276 15.72 22.87 17.80
N SER A 277 16.52 21.83 17.55
CA SER A 277 17.99 21.89 17.56
C SER A 277 18.61 21.02 16.48
N ASP A 278 19.81 21.41 16.00
CA ASP A 278 20.59 20.61 15.05
C ASP A 278 20.90 19.21 15.59
N ALA A 279 21.08 19.08 16.90
CA ALA A 279 21.32 17.78 17.55
C ALA A 279 20.13 16.82 17.35
N ALA A 280 18.90 17.33 17.32
CA ALA A 280 17.72 16.50 17.03
C ALA A 280 17.71 15.98 15.58
N TYR A 281 18.17 16.78 14.62
CA TYR A 281 18.31 16.35 13.22
C TYR A 281 19.50 15.39 13.03
N GLN A 282 20.65 15.69 13.63
CA GLN A 282 21.85 14.85 13.58
C GLN A 282 21.63 13.48 14.21
N GLY A 283 20.90 13.42 15.34
CA GLY A 283 20.53 12.15 15.95
C GLY A 283 19.62 11.31 15.05
N LEU A 284 18.72 11.93 14.28
CA LEU A 284 17.84 11.23 13.35
C LEU A 284 18.66 10.67 12.19
N GLU A 285 19.56 11.48 11.63
CA GLU A 285 20.49 11.04 10.59
C GLU A 285 21.33 9.84 11.06
N LYS A 286 21.89 9.90 12.28
CA LYS A 286 22.63 8.78 12.88
C LYS A 286 21.80 7.51 13.00
N LEU A 287 20.55 7.62 13.44
CA LEU A 287 19.65 6.47 13.53
C LEU A 287 19.35 5.88 12.15
N VAL A 288 19.04 6.73 11.17
CA VAL A 288 18.74 6.30 9.80
C VAL A 288 19.97 5.67 9.14
N GLU A 289 21.15 6.23 9.38
CA GLU A 289 22.40 5.71 8.84
C GLU A 289 22.81 4.38 9.51
N GLU A 290 22.63 4.26 10.83
CA GLU A 290 22.86 2.99 11.55
C GLU A 290 22.02 1.85 10.95
N VAL A 291 20.73 2.09 10.68
CA VAL A 291 19.80 1.03 10.29
C VAL A 291 19.76 0.80 8.78
N LEU A 292 19.81 1.87 7.98
CA LEU A 292 19.57 1.82 6.53
C LEU A 292 20.78 2.24 5.68
N GLY A 293 21.91 2.63 6.31
CA GLY A 293 23.12 3.06 5.59
C GLY A 293 23.62 2.01 4.59
N GLY A 294 23.62 0.73 4.99
CA GLY A 294 24.05 -0.40 4.14
C GLY A 294 23.17 -0.67 2.92
N TYR A 295 21.93 -0.18 2.92
CA TYR A 295 20.96 -0.29 1.82
C TYR A 295 20.80 1.02 1.05
N SER A 296 21.51 2.07 1.45
CA SER A 296 21.41 3.34 0.77
C SER A 296 22.41 3.40 -0.37
N ARG A 297 21.92 3.25 -1.61
CA ARG A 297 22.68 3.82 -2.73
C ARG A 297 22.65 5.32 -2.58
N SER A 298 23.82 5.95 -2.67
CA SER A 298 24.00 7.41 -2.58
C SER A 298 23.22 8.12 -3.69
N LEU A 299 21.90 8.26 -3.51
CA LEU A 299 21.11 9.32 -4.09
C LEU A 299 20.80 10.25 -2.92
N ALA A 300 21.37 11.44 -3.00
CA ALA A 300 21.42 12.47 -1.97
C ALA A 300 20.21 12.45 -1.03
N LEU A 301 20.48 12.48 0.28
CA LEU A 301 19.63 13.20 1.22
C LEU A 301 19.50 14.62 0.65
N ARG A 302 18.48 14.85 -0.17
CA ARG A 302 18.13 16.18 -0.62
C ARG A 302 17.25 16.72 0.49
N ILE A 303 17.91 17.38 1.44
CA ILE A 303 17.26 18.34 2.31
C ILE A 303 16.94 19.52 1.39
N GLU A 304 15.72 19.58 0.88
CA GLU A 304 15.25 20.79 0.19
C GLU A 304 14.81 21.78 1.28
N GLU A 305 15.64 22.81 1.51
CA GLU A 305 15.24 24.03 2.19
C GLU A 305 14.39 24.85 1.22
N ASP A 306 13.07 24.65 1.24
CA ASP A 306 12.17 25.51 0.48
C ASP A 306 11.91 26.81 1.26
N HIS A 307 12.44 27.92 0.73
CA HIS A 307 12.42 29.29 1.27
C HIS A 307 11.02 29.95 1.36
N TYR A 308 9.94 29.19 1.52
CA TYR A 308 8.61 29.75 1.78
C TYR A 308 7.81 29.05 2.90
N SER A 309 8.42 28.07 3.58
CA SER A 309 7.88 27.47 4.81
C SER A 309 8.99 26.61 5.42
N ASP A 310 9.59 27.04 6.53
CA ASP A 310 10.66 26.35 7.27
C ASP A 310 10.29 24.91 7.69
N ARG A 311 10.34 23.94 6.76
CA ARG A 311 10.27 22.51 7.06
C ARG A 311 11.14 21.76 6.06
N LEU A 312 12.23 21.17 6.55
CA LEU A 312 13.00 20.19 5.81
C LEU A 312 12.04 19.12 5.26
N HIS A 313 12.15 18.80 3.98
CA HIS A 313 11.74 17.50 3.45
C HIS A 313 13.02 16.73 3.19
N SER A 314 13.25 15.63 3.91
CA SER A 314 14.36 14.73 3.59
C SER A 314 13.81 13.47 2.97
N PHE A 315 14.19 13.22 1.71
CA PHE A 315 13.90 11.99 1.00
C PHE A 315 15.13 11.09 1.00
N LYS A 316 14.95 9.81 1.35
CA LYS A 316 15.98 8.77 1.17
C LYS A 316 15.40 7.70 0.25
N ILE A 317 16.03 7.48 -0.90
CA ILE A 317 15.76 6.34 -1.77
C ILE A 317 16.67 5.21 -1.31
N ILE A 318 16.08 4.06 -1.00
CA ILE A 318 16.78 2.94 -0.38
C ILE A 318 16.64 1.72 -1.30
N ASN A 319 17.77 1.06 -1.55
CA ASN A 319 17.98 -0.02 -2.51
C ASN A 319 18.86 -1.10 -1.85
#